data_AF-G2FFF9-F1
#
_entry.id   AF-G2FFF9-F1
#
_cell.length_a   1.000
_cell.length_b   1.000
_cell.length_c   1.000
_cell.angle_alpha   90.00
_cell.angle_beta   90.00
_cell.angle_gamma   90.00
#
_symmetry.space_group_name_H-M   'P 1'
#
loop_
_entity.id
_entity.type
_entity.pdbx_description
1 polymer ?
#
loop_
_entity_poly.entity_id
_entity_poly.type
_entity_poly.pdbx_seq_one_letter_code
_entity_poly.pdbx_strand_id
1 'polypeptide(L)'
;MLGRLRADAFLGGRMRLDLAAARRAVGGLAEAMGLSPEQAAEGIVRIANEHMARALRVISVQRGVDPRGFTLVSFGGAGGLHVCALAEALGMTQAMVPVQAGVLSALGMLASRPGRQLARTRLGLLKELSEDLIRRELDALAESGLQALLAEGVARAQVERRDSLDLRYRGQSYTLNLPWEGLDQMAEQFHARHQVRFGHRMEAPVELVNLRVGLQGPSPQVALKAVPAAAALAEWESIRVTGVEAEVPCYERAELLAGREIVGPALVTEQVSTSWIAPGWRCRVDGVGNLLLSQT
;
A
#
# COMPACT_ATOMS: atom_id res chain seq x y z
N MET A 1 -14.04 -21.31 -10.07
CA MET A 1 -15.50 -21.29 -10.30
C MET A 1 -15.90 -20.18 -11.25
N LEU A 2 -15.62 -18.91 -10.92
CA LEU A 2 -16.01 -17.76 -11.77
C LEU A 2 -15.16 -17.52 -13.03
N GLY A 3 -14.15 -18.37 -13.29
CA GLY A 3 -13.25 -18.21 -14.45
C GLY A 3 -12.21 -17.09 -14.35
N ARG A 4 -12.15 -16.34 -13.24
CA ARG A 4 -11.18 -15.24 -13.02
C ARG A 4 -9.78 -15.71 -12.55
N LEU A 5 -9.58 -17.01 -12.39
CA LEU A 5 -8.31 -17.65 -12.06
C LEU A 5 -8.13 -18.89 -12.92
N ARG A 6 -6.94 -19.05 -13.49
CA ARG A 6 -6.60 -20.25 -14.28
C ARG A 6 -6.36 -21.44 -13.37
N ALA A 7 -7.18 -22.48 -13.54
CA ALA A 7 -7.08 -23.70 -12.72
C ALA A 7 -5.88 -24.58 -13.11
N ASP A 8 -5.46 -24.50 -14.37
CA ASP A 8 -4.36 -25.23 -14.98
C ASP A 8 -3.01 -24.52 -14.88
N ALA A 9 -3.00 -23.20 -14.67
CA ALA A 9 -1.81 -22.36 -14.69
C ALA A 9 -1.52 -21.62 -13.37
N PHE A 10 -2.09 -22.03 -12.23
CA PHE A 10 -1.87 -21.36 -10.95
C PHE A 10 -0.41 -21.48 -10.48
N LEU A 11 0.12 -20.39 -9.90
CA LEU A 11 1.54 -20.24 -9.55
C LEU A 11 2.50 -20.52 -10.73
N GLY A 12 2.15 -20.03 -11.93
CA GLY A 12 2.91 -20.30 -13.16
C GLY A 12 2.89 -21.78 -13.55
N GLY A 13 1.74 -22.44 -13.37
CA GLY A 13 1.54 -23.86 -13.70
C GLY A 13 2.10 -24.87 -12.70
N ARG A 14 2.69 -24.41 -11.58
CA ARG A 14 3.25 -25.30 -10.55
C ARG A 14 2.19 -25.93 -9.64
N MET A 15 0.96 -25.41 -9.67
CA MET A 15 -0.15 -25.93 -8.88
C MET A 15 -1.40 -26.00 -9.75
N ARG A 16 -2.03 -27.17 -9.78
CA ARG A 16 -3.37 -27.32 -10.37
C ARG A 16 -4.42 -27.11 -9.29
N LEU A 17 -5.41 -26.27 -9.58
CA LEU A 17 -6.54 -26.03 -8.69
C LEU A 17 -7.62 -27.08 -8.94
N ASP A 18 -8.11 -27.70 -7.86
CA ASP A 18 -9.24 -28.63 -7.93
C ASP A 18 -10.56 -27.85 -8.02
N LEU A 19 -11.03 -27.62 -9.25
CA LEU A 19 -12.29 -26.95 -9.53
C LEU A 19 -13.50 -27.72 -8.98
N ALA A 20 -13.44 -29.06 -8.95
CA ALA A 20 -14.52 -29.87 -8.44
C ALA A 20 -14.64 -29.76 -6.91
N ALA A 21 -13.51 -29.71 -6.20
CA ALA A 21 -13.48 -29.41 -4.77
C ALA A 21 -14.06 -28.03 -4.45
N ALA A 22 -13.68 -27.00 -5.21
CA ALA A 22 -14.25 -25.65 -5.05
C ALA A 22 -15.77 -25.66 -5.27
N ARG A 23 -16.26 -26.34 -6.32
CA ARG A 23 -17.70 -26.49 -6.59
C ARG A 23 -18.44 -27.19 -5.46
N ARG A 24 -17.88 -28.27 -4.89
CA ARG A 24 -18.49 -28.98 -3.74
C ARG A 24 -18.56 -28.09 -2.50
N ALA A 25 -17.47 -27.38 -2.19
CA ALA A 25 -17.41 -26.51 -1.01
C ALA A 25 -18.43 -25.35 -1.08
N VAL A 26 -18.52 -24.69 -2.23
CA VAL A 26 -19.51 -23.61 -2.44
C VAL A 26 -20.93 -24.16 -2.63
N GLY A 27 -21.07 -25.39 -3.15
CA GLY A 27 -22.35 -26.04 -3.41
C GLY A 27 -23.24 -26.14 -2.16
N GLY A 28 -22.70 -26.54 -1.02
CA GLY A 28 -23.48 -26.62 0.23
C GLY A 28 -24.03 -25.25 0.68
N LEU A 29 -23.27 -24.17 0.47
CA LEU A 29 -23.76 -22.81 0.73
C LEU A 29 -24.84 -22.41 -0.28
N ALA A 30 -24.63 -22.74 -1.56
CA ALA A 30 -25.58 -22.43 -2.63
C ALA A 30 -26.94 -23.11 -2.40
N GLU A 31 -26.94 -24.40 -2.03
CA GLU A 31 -28.13 -25.17 -1.68
C GLU A 31 -28.89 -24.55 -0.51
N ALA A 32 -28.19 -24.20 0.57
CA ALA A 32 -28.79 -23.57 1.74
C ALA A 32 -29.44 -22.21 1.43
N MET A 33 -28.98 -21.52 0.39
CA MET A 33 -29.50 -20.22 -0.05
C MET A 33 -30.49 -20.31 -1.22
N GLY A 34 -30.72 -21.51 -1.79
CA GLY A 34 -31.55 -21.67 -2.99
C GLY A 34 -30.96 -21.02 -4.26
N LEU A 35 -29.63 -20.96 -4.37
CA LEU A 35 -28.90 -20.35 -5.48
C LEU A 35 -28.12 -21.38 -6.29
N SER A 36 -27.70 -21.03 -7.51
CA SER A 36 -26.69 -21.81 -8.21
C SER A 36 -25.29 -21.65 -7.56
N PRO A 37 -24.39 -22.63 -7.69
CA PRO A 37 -23.02 -22.52 -7.18
C PRO A 37 -22.28 -21.28 -7.71
N GLU A 38 -22.50 -20.91 -8.98
CA GLU A 38 -21.94 -19.72 -9.60
C GLU A 38 -22.50 -18.42 -8.98
N GLN A 39 -23.80 -18.35 -8.72
CA GLN A 39 -24.43 -17.20 -8.05
C GLN A 39 -23.92 -17.04 -6.62
N ALA A 40 -23.79 -18.13 -5.88
CA ALA A 40 -23.21 -18.12 -4.53
C ALA A 40 -21.75 -17.64 -4.56
N ALA A 41 -20.94 -18.12 -5.51
CA ALA A 41 -19.55 -17.70 -5.68
C ALA A 41 -19.43 -16.19 -6.00
N GLU A 42 -20.28 -15.66 -6.89
CA GLU A 42 -20.32 -14.21 -7.17
C GLU A 42 -20.72 -13.42 -5.93
N GLY A 43 -21.69 -13.92 -5.17
CA GLY A 43 -22.10 -13.33 -3.88
C GLY A 43 -20.96 -13.26 -2.86
N ILE A 44 -20.16 -14.31 -2.73
CA ILE A 44 -18.96 -14.33 -1.87
C ILE A 44 -17.98 -13.23 -2.28
N VAL A 45 -17.66 -13.12 -3.57
CA VAL A 45 -16.74 -12.09 -4.08
C VAL A 45 -17.29 -10.69 -3.84
N ARG A 46 -18.59 -10.48 -4.05
CA ARG A 46 -19.24 -9.19 -3.80
C ARG A 46 -19.15 -8.79 -2.32
N ILE A 47 -19.41 -9.70 -1.39
CA ILE A 47 -19.26 -9.44 0.05
C ILE A 47 -17.80 -9.12 0.41
N ALA A 48 -16.84 -9.86 -0.14
CA ALA A 48 -15.42 -9.58 0.07
C ALA A 48 -15.05 -8.17 -0.42
N ASN A 49 -15.52 -7.78 -1.61
CA ASN A 49 -15.32 -6.43 -2.15
C ASN A 49 -15.91 -5.34 -1.26
N GLU A 50 -17.14 -5.53 -0.76
CA GLU A 50 -17.77 -4.57 0.15
C GLU A 50 -16.99 -4.41 1.47
N HIS A 51 -16.52 -5.51 2.05
CA HIS A 51 -15.69 -5.47 3.25
C HIS A 51 -14.37 -4.71 3.02
N MET A 52 -13.69 -4.98 1.90
CA MET A 52 -12.45 -4.28 1.52
C MET A 52 -12.71 -2.80 1.25
N ALA A 53 -13.75 -2.45 0.48
CA ALA A 53 -14.12 -1.07 0.19
C ALA A 53 -14.46 -0.29 1.47
N ARG A 54 -15.19 -0.90 2.41
CA ARG A 54 -15.48 -0.30 3.73
C ARG A 54 -14.20 0.00 4.49
N ALA A 55 -13.25 -0.93 4.53
CA ALA A 55 -11.96 -0.73 5.21
C ALA A 55 -11.18 0.44 4.59
N LEU A 56 -11.13 0.51 3.25
CA LEU A 56 -10.47 1.60 2.53
C LEU A 56 -11.13 2.97 2.81
N ARG A 57 -12.47 3.05 2.81
CA ARG A 57 -13.21 4.28 3.16
C ARG A 57 -12.91 4.74 4.57
N VAL A 58 -12.88 3.83 5.55
CA VAL A 58 -12.58 4.18 6.95
C VAL A 58 -11.18 4.79 7.06
N ILE A 59 -10.17 4.17 6.45
CA ILE A 59 -8.78 4.66 6.50
C ILE A 59 -8.65 6.03 5.82
N SER A 60 -9.31 6.25 4.68
CA SER A 60 -9.27 7.54 3.97
C SER A 60 -10.00 8.65 4.71
N VAL A 61 -11.23 8.39 5.20
CA VAL A 61 -12.05 9.37 5.93
C VAL A 61 -11.43 9.73 7.28
N GLN A 62 -10.85 8.77 8.00
CA GLN A 62 -10.13 9.05 9.25
C GLN A 62 -8.93 9.99 9.05
N ARG A 63 -8.39 10.05 7.82
CA ARG A 63 -7.32 10.98 7.42
C ARG A 63 -7.86 12.28 6.83
N GLY A 64 -9.18 12.46 6.74
CA GLY A 64 -9.82 13.64 6.13
C GLY A 64 -9.67 13.71 4.61
N VAL A 65 -9.41 12.57 3.95
CA VAL A 65 -9.09 12.52 2.51
C VAL A 65 -10.27 11.98 1.72
N ASP A 66 -10.66 12.69 0.67
CA ASP A 66 -11.61 12.19 -0.35
C ASP A 66 -10.87 11.29 -1.35
N PRO A 67 -11.20 9.98 -1.42
CA PRO A 67 -10.51 9.04 -2.29
C PRO A 67 -10.70 9.30 -3.79
N ARG A 68 -11.76 9.99 -4.22
CA ARG A 68 -12.15 10.09 -5.64
C ARG A 68 -11.08 10.71 -6.54
N GLY A 69 -10.24 11.58 -5.99
CA GLY A 69 -9.15 12.24 -6.70
C GLY A 69 -7.84 11.43 -6.81
N PHE A 70 -7.82 10.18 -6.32
CA PHE A 70 -6.62 9.35 -6.27
C PHE A 70 -6.68 8.15 -7.23
N THR A 71 -5.50 7.61 -7.54
CA THR A 71 -5.36 6.32 -8.23
C THR A 71 -5.28 5.19 -7.21
N LEU A 72 -6.15 4.18 -7.32
CA LEU A 72 -6.06 2.99 -6.48
C LEU A 72 -4.88 2.12 -6.90
N VAL A 73 -3.83 2.03 -6.10
CA VAL A 73 -2.71 1.10 -6.35
C VAL A 73 -3.01 -0.25 -5.69
N SER A 74 -3.20 -1.27 -6.52
CA SER A 74 -3.56 -2.63 -6.08
C SER A 74 -2.36 -3.57 -6.18
N PHE A 75 -2.04 -4.26 -5.08
CA PHE A 75 -0.94 -5.22 -5.02
C PHE A 75 -1.31 -6.44 -4.19
N GLY A 76 -0.37 -7.39 -4.07
CA GLY A 76 -0.60 -8.71 -3.52
C GLY A 76 -1.21 -9.67 -4.55
N GLY A 77 -1.08 -10.96 -4.30
CA GLY A 77 -1.45 -12.00 -5.28
C GLY A 77 -2.89 -11.93 -5.79
N ALA A 78 -3.84 -11.54 -4.92
CA ALA A 78 -5.25 -11.43 -5.25
C ALA A 78 -5.72 -10.00 -5.56
N GLY A 79 -4.91 -8.97 -5.27
CA GLY A 79 -5.38 -7.57 -5.35
C GLY A 79 -5.89 -7.20 -6.74
N GLY A 80 -5.20 -7.65 -7.79
CA GLY A 80 -5.58 -7.40 -9.18
C GLY A 80 -6.95 -7.97 -9.56
N LEU A 81 -7.47 -8.97 -8.85
CA LEU A 81 -8.81 -9.54 -9.11
C LEU A 81 -9.95 -8.63 -8.64
N HIS A 82 -9.66 -7.72 -7.70
CA HIS A 82 -10.64 -6.88 -7.03
C HIS A 82 -10.51 -5.41 -7.44
N VAL A 83 -9.44 -5.03 -8.11
CA VAL A 83 -9.04 -3.63 -8.33
C VAL A 83 -10.13 -2.75 -8.97
N CYS A 84 -10.77 -3.20 -10.05
CA CYS A 84 -11.84 -2.45 -10.72
C CYS A 84 -13.04 -2.22 -9.78
N ALA A 85 -13.52 -3.30 -9.14
CA ALA A 85 -14.67 -3.23 -8.24
C ALA A 85 -14.39 -2.36 -7.00
N LEU A 86 -13.17 -2.40 -6.47
CA LEU A 86 -12.76 -1.55 -5.35
C LEU A 86 -12.64 -0.08 -5.77
N ALA A 87 -12.10 0.20 -6.96
CA ALA A 87 -12.03 1.56 -7.48
C ALA A 87 -13.43 2.15 -7.69
N GLU A 88 -14.34 1.40 -8.32
CA GLU A 88 -15.74 1.79 -8.51
C GLU A 88 -16.44 2.08 -7.16
N ALA A 89 -16.28 1.18 -6.18
CA ALA A 89 -16.87 1.36 -4.86
C ALA A 89 -16.35 2.63 -4.15
N LEU A 90 -15.11 3.05 -4.42
CA LEU A 90 -14.52 4.27 -3.87
C LEU A 90 -14.83 5.52 -4.71
N GLY A 91 -15.55 5.39 -5.82
CA GLY A 91 -15.80 6.47 -6.76
C GLY A 91 -14.53 6.94 -7.49
N MET A 92 -13.51 6.08 -7.56
CA MET A 92 -12.27 6.33 -8.29
C MET A 92 -12.44 5.86 -9.73
N THR A 93 -11.93 6.65 -10.68
CA THR A 93 -11.95 6.32 -12.12
C THR A 93 -10.61 5.78 -12.61
N GLN A 94 -9.59 5.74 -11.74
CA GLN A 94 -8.23 5.33 -12.06
C GLN A 94 -7.74 4.30 -11.05
N ALA A 95 -7.04 3.28 -11.55
CA ALA A 95 -6.31 2.32 -10.73
C ALA A 95 -4.99 1.93 -11.39
N MET A 96 -4.10 1.33 -10.61
CA MET A 96 -2.82 0.83 -11.10
C MET A 96 -2.51 -0.51 -10.46
N VAL A 97 -2.11 -1.49 -11.28
CA VAL A 97 -1.49 -2.72 -10.81
C VAL A 97 0.01 -2.65 -11.15
N PRO A 98 0.89 -2.42 -10.16
CA PRO A 98 2.30 -2.22 -10.41
C PRO A 98 2.95 -3.49 -10.97
N VAL A 99 4.09 -3.33 -11.62
CA VAL A 99 4.95 -4.47 -11.98
C VAL A 99 5.31 -5.24 -10.71
N GLN A 100 5.33 -6.57 -10.79
CA GLN A 100 5.53 -7.45 -9.63
C GLN A 100 4.47 -7.26 -8.52
N ALA A 101 3.23 -6.91 -8.86
CA ALA A 101 2.15 -6.67 -7.89
C ALA A 101 2.01 -7.81 -6.86
N GLY A 102 2.10 -9.07 -7.29
CA GLY A 102 2.00 -10.22 -6.39
C GLY A 102 3.06 -10.27 -5.27
N VAL A 103 4.22 -9.63 -5.46
CA VAL A 103 5.35 -9.62 -4.52
C VAL A 103 5.82 -8.20 -4.16
N LEU A 104 4.96 -7.19 -4.32
CA LEU A 104 5.33 -5.78 -4.13
C LEU A 104 5.92 -5.50 -2.75
N SER A 105 5.49 -6.21 -1.70
CA SER A 105 6.06 -6.08 -0.34
C SER A 105 7.55 -6.46 -0.29
N ALA A 106 7.96 -7.49 -1.03
CA ALA A 106 9.37 -7.89 -1.12
C ALA A 106 10.18 -6.86 -1.92
N LEU A 107 9.63 -6.34 -3.01
CA LEU A 107 10.23 -5.23 -3.75
C LEU A 107 10.38 -3.97 -2.87
N GLY A 108 9.37 -3.65 -2.07
CA GLY A 108 9.39 -2.56 -1.10
C GLY A 108 10.49 -2.73 -0.05
N MET A 109 10.75 -3.96 0.40
CA MET A 109 11.87 -4.25 1.31
C MET A 109 13.22 -3.98 0.65
N LEU A 110 13.40 -4.38 -0.62
CA LEU A 110 14.63 -4.11 -1.39
C LEU A 110 14.82 -2.61 -1.69
N ALA A 111 13.73 -1.88 -1.89
CA ALA A 111 13.74 -0.45 -2.17
C ALA A 111 13.82 0.43 -0.91
N SER A 112 13.70 -0.16 0.28
CA SER A 112 13.70 0.58 1.54
C SER A 112 15.10 1.02 1.95
N ARG A 113 15.22 2.28 2.38
CA ARG A 113 16.43 2.79 3.02
C ARG A 113 16.67 2.05 4.34
N PRO A 114 17.89 1.54 4.61
CA PRO A 114 18.21 1.06 5.94
C PRO A 114 18.12 2.23 6.94
N GLY A 115 17.61 1.97 8.13
CA GLY A 115 17.40 3.03 9.11
C GLY A 115 17.11 2.51 10.51
N ARG A 116 17.07 3.46 11.45
CA ARG A 116 16.71 3.22 12.86
C ARG A 116 15.77 4.32 13.33
N GLN A 117 14.76 3.93 14.09
CA GLN A 117 13.88 4.84 14.81
C GLN A 117 14.02 4.50 16.29
N LEU A 118 14.66 5.40 17.03
CA LEU A 118 14.98 5.23 18.44
C LEU A 118 14.17 6.24 19.26
N ALA A 119 13.72 5.82 20.42
CA ALA A 119 13.00 6.69 21.34
C ALA A 119 13.47 6.45 22.78
N ARG A 120 13.49 7.52 23.58
CA ARG A 120 13.71 7.48 25.02
C ARG A 120 12.67 8.34 25.71
N THR A 121 11.99 7.77 26.70
CA THR A 121 11.08 8.53 27.54
C THR A 121 11.85 9.49 28.43
N ARG A 122 11.44 10.76 28.38
CA ARG A 122 11.95 11.86 29.21
C ARG A 122 10.76 12.72 29.59
N LEU A 123 10.14 12.41 30.73
CA LEU A 123 9.00 13.17 31.22
C LEU A 123 9.47 14.41 31.99
N GLY A 124 8.98 15.59 31.61
CA GLY A 124 9.25 16.83 32.32
C GLY A 124 8.61 18.04 31.66
N LEU A 125 8.41 19.13 32.41
CA LEU A 125 7.96 20.39 31.82
C LEU A 125 9.06 20.90 30.89
N LEU A 126 8.71 21.23 29.65
CA LEU A 126 9.67 21.65 28.62
C LEU A 126 10.50 22.85 29.09
N LYS A 127 9.86 23.80 29.79
CA LYS A 127 10.50 25.00 30.35
C LYS A 127 11.51 24.74 31.49
N GLU A 128 11.46 23.55 32.10
CA GLU A 128 12.34 23.17 33.23
C GLU A 128 13.53 22.33 32.77
N LEU A 129 13.55 21.92 31.50
CA LEU A 129 14.63 21.14 30.91
C LEU A 129 15.70 22.08 30.35
N SER A 130 16.96 21.63 30.41
CA SER A 130 18.04 22.32 29.73
C SER A 130 18.23 21.77 28.32
N GLU A 131 18.58 22.66 27.39
CA GLU A 131 18.87 22.28 26.02
C GLU A 131 20.05 21.29 25.93
N ASP A 132 21.09 21.51 26.76
CA ASP A 132 22.24 20.61 26.85
C ASP A 132 21.89 19.19 27.29
N LEU A 133 20.88 19.04 28.17
CA LEU A 133 20.40 17.72 28.56
C LEU A 133 19.73 17.02 27.37
N ILE A 134 18.83 17.72 26.68
CA ILE A 134 18.10 17.18 25.51
C ILE A 134 19.08 16.78 24.41
N ARG A 135 20.03 17.66 24.06
CA ARG A 135 21.06 17.41 23.04
C ARG A 135 21.89 16.17 23.39
N ARG A 136 22.41 16.09 24.62
CA ARG A 136 23.20 14.92 25.06
C ARG A 136 22.42 13.61 24.98
N GLU A 137 21.14 13.61 25.31
CA GLU A 137 20.33 12.39 25.23
C GLU A 137 19.99 11.98 23.79
N LEU A 138 19.70 12.96 22.92
CA LEU A 138 19.54 12.72 21.49
C LEU A 138 20.84 12.20 20.87
N ASP A 139 22.00 12.76 21.23
CA ASP A 139 23.31 12.31 20.74
C ASP A 139 23.62 10.88 21.20
N ALA A 140 23.31 10.53 22.45
CA ALA A 140 23.47 9.17 22.94
C ALA A 140 22.57 8.17 22.19
N LEU A 141 21.34 8.54 21.85
CA LEU A 141 20.47 7.72 21.01
C LEU A 141 21.02 7.60 19.59
N ALA A 142 21.44 8.71 18.99
CA ALA A 142 21.99 8.74 17.65
C ALA A 142 23.24 7.87 17.50
N GLU A 143 24.16 7.93 18.47
CA GLU A 143 25.37 7.12 18.44
C GLU A 143 25.03 5.63 18.53
N SER A 144 24.10 5.23 19.41
CA SER A 144 23.65 3.83 19.50
C SER A 144 23.04 3.32 18.19
N GLY A 145 22.19 4.12 17.54
CA GLY A 145 21.60 3.76 16.25
C GLY A 145 22.61 3.74 15.10
N LEU A 146 23.59 4.65 15.13
CA LEU A 146 24.63 4.74 14.12
C LEU A 146 25.53 3.51 14.17
N GLN A 147 25.94 3.05 15.36
CA GLN A 147 26.75 1.84 15.50
C GLN A 147 26.07 0.61 14.88
N ALA A 148 24.75 0.50 15.03
CA ALA A 148 23.98 -0.58 14.40
C ALA A 148 24.00 -0.50 12.86
N LEU A 149 23.89 0.70 12.28
CA LEU A 149 23.95 0.90 10.83
C LEU A 149 25.36 0.68 10.26
N LEU A 150 26.40 1.07 11.00
CA LEU A 150 27.79 0.81 10.62
C LEU A 150 28.09 -0.69 10.58
N ALA A 151 27.56 -1.46 11.54
CA ALA A 151 27.67 -2.92 11.56
C ALA A 151 26.98 -3.59 10.35
N GLU A 152 26.00 -2.92 9.74
CA GLU A 152 25.32 -3.34 8.50
C GLU A 152 26.03 -2.85 7.22
N GLY A 153 27.19 -2.19 7.35
CA GLY A 153 27.98 -1.69 6.23
C GLY A 153 27.58 -0.32 5.69
N VAL A 154 26.71 0.42 6.38
CA VAL A 154 26.33 1.79 5.99
C VAL A 154 27.41 2.78 6.44
N ALA A 155 28.01 3.52 5.52
CA ALA A 155 29.05 4.50 5.85
C ALA A 155 28.48 5.69 6.65
N ARG A 156 29.20 6.13 7.70
CA ARG A 156 28.77 7.25 8.58
C ARG A 156 28.41 8.52 7.79
N ALA A 157 29.19 8.85 6.76
CA ALA A 157 28.97 10.02 5.93
C ALA A 157 27.67 9.98 5.10
N GLN A 158 27.03 8.82 4.97
CA GLN A 158 25.79 8.62 4.21
C GLN A 158 24.55 8.52 5.11
N VAL A 159 24.70 8.64 6.43
CA VAL A 159 23.59 8.56 7.37
C VAL A 159 23.03 9.96 7.62
N GLU A 160 21.76 10.16 7.27
CA GLU A 160 20.98 11.32 7.66
C GLU A 160 20.41 11.12 9.07
N ARG A 161 20.51 12.15 9.93
CA ARG A 161 19.90 12.19 11.26
C ARG A 161 18.75 13.19 11.29
N ARG A 162 17.64 12.81 11.90
CA ARG A 162 16.49 13.67 12.17
C ARG A 162 16.03 13.46 13.61
N ASP A 163 16.04 14.53 14.38
CA ASP A 163 15.63 14.49 15.79
C ASP A 163 14.22 15.05 15.92
N SER A 164 13.44 14.50 16.85
CA SER A 164 12.09 14.99 17.15
C SER A 164 11.70 14.75 18.59
N LEU A 165 10.73 15.52 19.07
CA LEU A 165 10.21 15.45 20.43
C LEU A 165 8.72 15.11 20.40
N ASP A 166 8.29 14.22 21.30
CA ASP A 166 6.88 14.03 21.60
C ASP A 166 6.48 14.99 22.73
N LEU A 167 5.67 15.98 22.39
CA LEU A 167 5.21 17.01 23.31
C LEU A 167 3.69 16.92 23.54
N ARG A 168 3.24 17.35 24.71
CA ARG A 168 1.81 17.47 25.05
C ARG A 168 1.58 18.61 26.02
N TYR A 169 0.33 19.01 26.20
CA TYR A 169 -0.02 19.78 27.40
C TYR A 169 -0.03 18.88 28.63
N ARG A 170 0.41 19.40 29.77
CA ARG A 170 0.34 18.68 31.05
C ARG A 170 -1.09 18.22 31.32
N GLY A 171 -1.24 16.92 31.60
CA GLY A 171 -2.53 16.28 31.85
C GLY A 171 -3.22 15.71 30.60
N GLN A 172 -2.71 15.94 29.39
CA GLN A 172 -3.21 15.28 28.18
C GLN A 172 -2.68 13.84 28.03
N SER A 173 -3.47 12.99 27.40
CA SER A 173 -3.07 11.61 27.09
C SER A 173 -2.34 11.47 25.74
N TYR A 174 -2.56 12.40 24.80
CA TYR A 174 -1.99 12.34 23.45
C TYR A 174 -0.82 13.32 23.29
N THR A 175 0.15 12.94 22.48
CA THR A 175 1.31 13.77 22.13
C THR A 175 1.27 14.19 20.66
N LEU A 176 1.96 15.29 20.35
CA LEU A 176 2.34 15.68 19.01
C LEU A 176 3.84 15.49 18.85
N ASN A 177 4.26 14.80 17.78
CA ASN A 177 5.67 14.67 17.42
C ASN A 177 6.10 15.85 16.56
N LEU A 178 7.15 16.56 16.97
CA LEU A 178 7.66 17.75 16.28
C LEU A 178 9.17 17.62 16.00
N PRO A 179 9.66 18.06 14.84
CA PRO A 179 11.09 18.18 14.58
C PRO A 179 11.79 19.01 15.66
N TRP A 180 12.95 18.54 16.13
CA TRP A 180 13.74 19.26 17.12
C TRP A 180 14.54 20.39 16.46
N GLU A 181 14.27 21.64 16.84
CA GLU A 181 14.90 22.84 16.26
C GLU A 181 15.54 23.74 17.34
N GLY A 182 15.74 23.23 18.55
CA GLY A 182 16.21 23.98 19.72
C GLY A 182 15.09 24.28 20.70
N LEU A 183 15.44 24.45 21.98
CA LEU A 183 14.46 24.45 23.06
C LEU A 183 13.47 25.62 22.96
N ASP A 184 13.98 26.81 22.62
CA ASP A 184 13.23 28.06 22.57
C ASP A 184 12.07 28.04 21.57
N GLN A 185 12.22 27.26 20.49
CA GLN A 185 11.21 27.19 19.44
C GLN A 185 10.09 26.20 19.76
N MET A 186 10.34 25.24 20.65
CA MET A 186 9.53 24.03 20.72
C MET A 186 8.15 24.24 21.35
N ALA A 187 8.05 25.14 22.33
CA ALA A 187 6.76 25.45 22.95
C ALA A 187 5.80 26.09 21.94
N GLU A 188 6.25 27.12 21.19
CA GLU A 188 5.38 27.82 20.25
C GLU A 188 5.06 26.97 19.02
N GLN A 189 6.01 26.18 18.52
CA GLN A 189 5.73 25.20 17.47
C GLN A 189 4.68 24.17 17.90
N PHE A 190 4.74 23.71 19.15
CA PHE A 190 3.71 22.84 19.70
C PHE A 190 2.35 23.52 19.75
N HIS A 191 2.26 24.76 20.24
CA HIS A 191 1.02 25.51 20.28
C HIS A 191 0.41 25.70 18.89
N ALA A 192 1.22 26.11 17.91
CA ALA A 192 0.78 26.29 16.53
C ALA A 192 0.27 24.97 15.92
N ARG A 193 1.00 23.87 16.11
CA ARG A 193 0.60 22.55 15.60
C ARG A 193 -0.63 21.99 16.31
N HIS A 194 -0.77 22.20 17.61
CA HIS A 194 -1.96 21.83 18.37
C HIS A 194 -3.19 22.61 17.90
N GLN A 195 -3.06 23.91 17.66
CA GLN A 195 -4.13 24.75 17.10
C GLN A 195 -4.58 24.24 15.73
N VAL A 196 -3.65 23.91 14.83
CA VAL A 196 -3.99 23.35 13.51
C VAL A 196 -4.68 21.99 13.63
N ARG A 197 -4.21 21.12 14.53
CA ARG A 197 -4.69 19.74 14.65
C ARG A 197 -6.02 19.60 15.42
N PHE A 198 -6.25 20.45 16.42
CA PHE A 198 -7.37 20.34 17.37
C PHE A 198 -8.20 21.63 17.50
N GLY A 199 -7.84 22.70 16.80
CA GLY A 199 -8.63 23.94 16.74
C GLY A 199 -8.51 24.86 17.95
N HIS A 200 -7.62 24.58 18.92
CA HIS A 200 -7.47 25.41 20.12
C HIS A 200 -6.04 25.36 20.70
N ARG A 201 -5.69 26.39 21.50
CA ARG A 201 -4.51 26.48 22.36
C ARG A 201 -4.97 26.43 23.82
N MET A 202 -4.26 25.69 24.66
CA MET A 202 -4.52 25.63 26.09
C MET A 202 -3.53 26.50 26.87
N GLU A 203 -3.99 27.12 27.96
CA GLU A 203 -3.15 27.78 28.97
C GLU A 203 -2.58 26.77 29.95
N ALA A 204 -1.92 25.73 29.44
CA ALA A 204 -1.28 24.68 30.23
C ALA A 204 0.22 24.59 29.88
N PRO A 205 1.08 24.20 30.84
CA PRO A 205 2.48 23.93 30.54
C PRO A 205 2.66 22.82 29.50
N VAL A 206 3.65 22.96 28.63
CA VAL A 206 4.06 21.91 27.70
C VAL A 206 4.98 20.92 28.42
N GLU A 207 4.68 19.63 28.28
CA GLU A 207 5.48 18.50 28.76
C GLU A 207 6.20 17.84 27.59
N LEU A 208 7.49 17.57 27.77
CA LEU A 208 8.21 16.58 26.99
C LEU A 208 7.82 15.19 27.52
N VAL A 209 7.58 14.25 26.60
CA VAL A 209 7.29 12.85 26.92
C VAL A 209 8.39 11.94 26.39
N ASN A 210 8.77 12.08 25.12
CA ASN A 210 9.82 11.27 24.49
C ASN A 210 10.77 12.13 23.65
N LEU A 211 12.04 11.77 23.69
CA LEU A 211 13.05 12.14 22.71
C LEU A 211 13.07 11.06 21.62
N ARG A 212 13.18 11.45 20.35
CA ARG A 212 13.25 10.52 19.22
C ARG A 212 14.38 10.89 18.27
N VAL A 213 15.06 9.87 17.76
CA VAL A 213 16.07 9.99 16.70
C VAL A 213 15.72 9.04 15.57
N GLY A 214 15.56 9.61 14.38
CA GLY A 214 15.51 8.89 13.12
C GLY A 214 16.87 8.94 12.43
N LEU A 215 17.43 7.77 12.12
CA LEU A 215 18.63 7.62 11.30
C LEU A 215 18.26 6.93 10.00
N GLN A 216 18.77 7.43 8.88
CA GLN A 216 18.49 6.85 7.57
C GLN A 216 19.74 6.81 6.69
N GLY A 217 20.12 5.62 6.24
CA GLY A 217 21.20 5.43 5.27
C GLY A 217 20.79 5.83 3.85
N PRO A 218 21.64 5.60 2.84
CA PRO A 218 21.35 6.00 1.47
C PRO A 218 20.17 5.21 0.88
N SER A 219 19.53 5.78 -0.14
CA SER A 219 18.54 5.05 -0.95
C SER A 219 19.20 3.91 -1.72
N PRO A 220 18.69 2.68 -1.62
CA PRO A 220 19.16 1.61 -2.48
C PRO A 220 18.82 1.94 -3.93
N GLN A 221 19.72 1.62 -4.85
CA GLN A 221 19.45 1.74 -6.28
C GLN A 221 18.68 0.51 -6.76
N VAL A 222 17.35 0.61 -6.78
CA VAL A 222 16.47 -0.40 -7.39
C VAL A 222 15.95 0.15 -8.71
N ALA A 223 16.44 -0.41 -9.82
CA ALA A 223 15.97 -0.05 -11.16
C ALA A 223 14.96 -1.08 -11.65
N LEU A 224 13.79 -0.61 -12.08
CA LEU A 224 12.83 -1.45 -12.80
C LEU A 224 13.27 -1.59 -14.26
N LYS A 225 13.15 -2.79 -14.81
CA LYS A 225 13.50 -3.06 -16.20
C LYS A 225 12.47 -2.38 -17.12
N ALA A 226 12.97 -1.63 -18.11
CA ALA A 226 12.11 -1.06 -19.14
C ALA A 226 11.46 -2.16 -19.99
N VAL A 227 10.21 -1.95 -20.34
CA VAL A 227 9.45 -2.79 -21.27
C VAL A 227 9.56 -2.16 -22.66
N PRO A 228 9.97 -2.93 -23.69
CA PRO A 228 10.04 -2.40 -25.04
C PRO A 228 8.66 -1.99 -25.55
N ALA A 229 8.62 -0.92 -26.35
CA ALA A 229 7.41 -0.53 -27.08
C ALA A 229 7.44 -1.16 -28.47
N ALA A 230 6.33 -1.78 -28.88
CA ALA A 230 6.12 -2.16 -30.27
C ALA A 230 4.62 -2.20 -30.59
N ALA A 231 4.29 -2.10 -31.88
CA ALA A 231 2.92 -2.19 -32.38
C ALA A 231 2.40 -3.63 -32.51
N ALA A 232 3.16 -4.62 -32.04
CA ALA A 232 2.78 -6.03 -32.16
C ALA A 232 1.50 -6.32 -31.38
N LEU A 233 0.62 -7.15 -31.96
CA LEU A 233 -0.50 -7.71 -31.23
C LEU A 233 0.06 -8.71 -30.22
N ALA A 234 -0.23 -8.51 -28.94
CA ALA A 234 0.01 -9.55 -27.94
C ALA A 234 -0.89 -10.74 -28.25
N GLU A 235 -0.32 -11.93 -28.28
CA GLU A 235 -1.08 -13.17 -28.30
C GLU A 235 -1.91 -13.28 -27.02
N TRP A 236 -3.04 -13.96 -27.12
CA TRP A 236 -3.92 -14.19 -25.98
C TRP A 236 -4.66 -15.51 -26.15
N GLU A 237 -4.98 -16.12 -25.03
CA GLU A 237 -5.81 -17.32 -24.97
C GLU A 237 -7.26 -16.96 -24.64
N SER A 238 -8.21 -17.66 -25.25
CA SER A 238 -9.62 -17.55 -24.87
C SER A 238 -9.89 -18.27 -23.56
N ILE A 239 -10.54 -17.58 -22.62
CA ILE A 239 -11.06 -18.19 -21.39
C ILE A 239 -12.55 -17.89 -21.21
N ARG A 240 -13.22 -18.78 -20.46
CA ARG A 240 -14.61 -18.59 -20.04
C ARG A 240 -14.67 -17.97 -18.65
N VAL A 241 -15.34 -16.83 -18.54
CA VAL A 241 -15.61 -16.14 -17.27
C VAL A 241 -17.11 -16.15 -17.01
N THR A 242 -17.50 -16.51 -15.79
CA THR A 242 -18.91 -16.53 -15.40
C THR A 242 -19.49 -15.12 -15.45
N GLY A 243 -20.65 -14.97 -16.07
CA GLY A 243 -21.31 -13.67 -16.25
C GLY A 243 -20.86 -12.88 -17.49
N VAL A 244 -19.94 -13.44 -18.29
CA VAL A 244 -19.56 -12.88 -19.59
C VAL A 244 -20.00 -13.86 -20.69
N GLU A 245 -20.80 -13.38 -21.64
CA GLU A 245 -21.32 -14.22 -22.72
C GLU A 245 -20.22 -14.58 -23.74
N ALA A 246 -19.42 -13.57 -24.12
CA ALA A 246 -18.31 -13.70 -25.05
C ALA A 246 -17.10 -14.41 -24.42
N GLU A 247 -16.21 -14.88 -25.27
CA GLU A 247 -14.88 -15.31 -24.86
C GLU A 247 -14.09 -14.12 -24.30
N VAL A 248 -13.37 -14.34 -23.21
CA VAL A 248 -12.55 -13.32 -22.55
C VAL A 248 -11.09 -13.55 -22.92
N PRO A 249 -10.38 -12.54 -23.44
CA PRO A 249 -8.95 -12.67 -23.70
C PRO A 249 -8.15 -12.76 -22.40
N CYS A 250 -7.24 -13.72 -22.35
CA CYS A 250 -6.27 -13.91 -21.28
C CYS A 250 -4.87 -13.64 -21.81
N TYR A 251 -4.21 -12.60 -21.30
CA TYR A 251 -2.86 -12.20 -21.67
C TYR A 251 -1.85 -12.66 -20.62
N GLU A 252 -0.69 -13.14 -21.07
CA GLU A 252 0.47 -13.24 -20.19
C GLU A 252 1.14 -11.87 -20.03
N ARG A 253 1.28 -11.42 -18.78
CA ARG A 253 1.85 -10.10 -18.49
C ARG A 253 3.24 -9.91 -19.08
N ALA A 254 4.04 -10.99 -19.15
CA ALA A 254 5.40 -10.96 -19.67
C ALA A 254 5.48 -10.65 -21.18
N GLU A 255 4.40 -10.86 -21.92
CA GLU A 255 4.30 -10.62 -23.37
C GLU A 255 3.74 -9.23 -23.70
N LEU A 256 3.23 -8.52 -22.69
CA LEU A 256 2.67 -7.20 -22.88
C LEU A 256 3.77 -6.14 -23.04
N LEU A 257 3.69 -5.41 -24.16
CA LEU A 257 4.62 -4.36 -24.51
C LEU A 257 4.13 -2.98 -24.03
N ALA A 258 5.06 -2.05 -23.84
CA ALA A 258 4.74 -0.70 -23.42
C ALA A 258 3.86 0.00 -24.46
N GLY A 259 2.85 0.73 -23.99
CA GLY A 259 1.83 1.39 -24.82
C GLY A 259 0.66 0.50 -25.23
N ARG A 260 0.71 -0.81 -24.95
CA ARG A 260 -0.41 -1.72 -25.25
C ARG A 260 -1.66 -1.30 -24.49
N GLU A 261 -2.77 -1.19 -25.21
CA GLU A 261 -4.10 -0.98 -24.65
C GLU A 261 -4.91 -2.28 -24.69
N ILE A 262 -5.66 -2.54 -23.62
CA ILE A 262 -6.54 -3.69 -23.44
C ILE A 262 -7.88 -3.16 -22.93
N VAL A 263 -8.97 -3.48 -23.64
CA VAL A 263 -10.33 -3.13 -23.21
C VAL A 263 -10.91 -4.35 -22.48
N GLY A 264 -11.51 -4.13 -21.31
CA GLY A 264 -12.17 -5.18 -20.55
C GLY A 264 -13.51 -5.60 -21.19
N PRO A 265 -14.03 -6.81 -20.89
CA PRO A 265 -13.48 -7.79 -19.96
C PRO A 265 -12.21 -8.47 -20.48
N ALA A 266 -11.17 -8.51 -19.65
CA ALA A 266 -9.91 -9.20 -19.97
C ALA A 266 -9.23 -9.70 -18.69
N LEU A 267 -8.45 -10.77 -18.82
CA LEU A 267 -7.59 -11.27 -17.75
C LEU A 267 -6.12 -11.04 -18.11
N VAL A 268 -5.34 -10.55 -17.16
CA VAL A 268 -3.87 -10.47 -17.29
C VAL A 268 -3.26 -11.34 -16.20
N THR A 269 -2.59 -12.42 -16.59
CA THR A 269 -1.97 -13.38 -15.69
C THR A 269 -0.48 -13.17 -15.59
N GLU A 270 0.06 -13.36 -14.39
CA GLU A 270 1.49 -13.48 -14.15
C GLU A 270 1.75 -14.60 -13.15
N GLN A 271 3.01 -14.96 -12.93
CA GLN A 271 3.37 -16.11 -12.11
C GLN A 271 2.78 -16.07 -10.69
N VAL A 272 2.64 -14.87 -10.10
CA VAL A 272 2.29 -14.67 -8.68
C VAL A 272 1.03 -13.82 -8.47
N SER A 273 0.35 -13.40 -9.53
CA SER A 273 -0.89 -12.62 -9.45
C SER A 273 -1.75 -12.75 -10.69
N THR A 274 -2.99 -12.29 -10.58
CA THR A 274 -3.90 -12.18 -11.71
C THR A 274 -4.66 -10.87 -11.59
N SER A 275 -4.79 -10.16 -12.72
CA SER A 275 -5.53 -8.91 -12.81
C SER A 275 -6.77 -9.10 -13.65
N TRP A 276 -7.91 -8.72 -13.10
CA TRP A 276 -9.19 -8.69 -13.79
C TRP A 276 -9.47 -7.27 -14.28
N ILE A 277 -9.46 -7.08 -15.59
CA ILE A 277 -9.88 -5.83 -16.23
C ILE A 277 -11.37 -5.98 -16.50
N ALA A 278 -12.20 -5.36 -15.66
CA ALA A 278 -13.65 -5.51 -15.71
C ALA A 278 -14.26 -4.88 -16.98
N PRO A 279 -15.49 -5.28 -17.39
CA PRO A 279 -16.26 -4.51 -18.37
C PRO A 279 -16.36 -3.04 -17.97
N GLY A 280 -16.27 -2.12 -18.94
CA GLY A 280 -16.26 -0.68 -18.67
C GLY A 280 -14.91 -0.14 -18.16
N TRP A 281 -13.86 -0.96 -18.18
CA TRP A 281 -12.49 -0.54 -17.90
C TRP A 281 -11.59 -0.77 -19.11
N ARG A 282 -10.53 0.03 -19.19
CA ARG A 282 -9.38 -0.18 -20.08
C ARG A 282 -8.10 -0.23 -19.26
N CYS A 283 -7.11 -0.91 -19.78
CA CYS A 283 -5.77 -1.00 -19.23
C CYS A 283 -4.76 -0.54 -20.28
N ARG A 284 -3.80 0.30 -19.89
CA ARG A 284 -2.63 0.67 -20.69
C ARG A 284 -1.35 0.25 -19.97
N VAL A 285 -0.42 -0.36 -20.69
CA VAL A 285 0.88 -0.76 -20.14
C VAL A 285 1.86 0.39 -20.23
N ASP A 286 2.50 0.76 -19.13
CA ASP A 286 3.52 1.82 -19.13
C ASP A 286 4.93 1.31 -19.48
N GLY A 287 5.92 2.22 -19.52
CA GLY A 287 7.30 1.90 -19.92
C GLY A 287 8.06 0.94 -18.99
N VAL A 288 7.52 0.63 -17.82
CA VAL A 288 8.12 -0.32 -16.85
C VAL A 288 7.19 -1.50 -16.55
N GLY A 289 6.09 -1.62 -17.29
CA GLY A 289 5.17 -2.75 -17.21
C GLY A 289 4.09 -2.63 -16.13
N ASN A 290 3.86 -1.44 -15.56
CA ASN A 290 2.67 -1.22 -14.73
C ASN A 290 1.42 -1.26 -15.61
N LEU A 291 0.35 -1.84 -15.08
CA LEU A 291 -0.97 -1.80 -15.71
C LEU A 291 -1.69 -0.56 -15.19
N LEU A 292 -1.92 0.42 -16.06
CA LEU A 292 -2.66 1.64 -15.76
C LEU A 292 -4.12 1.44 -16.17
N LEU A 293 -5.02 1.36 -15.20
CA LEU A 293 -6.42 1.09 -15.42
C LEU A 293 -7.22 2.39 -15.35
N SER A 294 -8.16 2.56 -16.27
CA SER A 294 -9.10 3.67 -16.28
C SER A 294 -10.49 3.21 -16.68
N GLN A 295 -11.51 3.82 -16.09
CA GLN A 295 -12.88 3.60 -16.52
C GLN A 295 -13.09 4.21 -17.92
N THR A 296 -13.75 3.47 -18.81
CA THR A 296 -14.04 3.88 -20.20
C THR A 296 -15.26 4.77 -20.30
#